data_AF-A0A4D4MPJ3-F1
#
_entry.id   AF-A0A4D4MPJ3-F1
#
_cell.length_a   1.000
_cell.length_b   1.000
_cell.length_c   1.000
_cell.angle_alpha   90.00
_cell.angle_beta   90.00
_cell.angle_gamma   90.00
#
_symmetry.space_group_name_H-M   'P 1'
#
loop_
_entity.id
_entity.type
_entity.pdbx_description
1 polymer ?
#
loop_
_entity_poly.entity_id
_entity_poly.type
_entity_poly.pdbx_seq_one_letter_code
_entity_poly.pdbx_strand_id
1 'polypeptide(L)'
;MNSAQADAYLRRIGVTHPAWPTVDVLRELQLHHLRTVPFENLSIHLGEEIVLDEKRLLDKVVGARRGGFCYELNGAFGALLESLGFDVTLLAARVYGEEGRLGVPYDHLALRVRTVDGGDWLADVGFGAHSHYPLAFGERGEQVDPGGTFRVIEAGVDAAGARSSGGSAASGDLDVLRDGKPQYRLETRPRVLGDFVAGLWWHSTSPKSHFTQSLVCSRVTEDGGRITLSGRRFTVTAADGRKEVSDLGTDEEVLGSIGSGSGSSSIRCRPCKRGAKSGNWGTRRRGVQAGGGPRRGRDADGPVAVRACGFRGRPGRR
;
A
#
# COMPACT_ATOMS: atom_id res chain seq x y z
N MET A 1 16.72 -2.02 12.84
CA MET A 1 17.66 -2.21 11.71
C MET A 1 19.09 -1.89 12.14
N ASN A 2 20.10 -2.67 11.74
CA ASN A 2 21.52 -2.37 12.00
C ASN A 2 22.19 -1.66 10.81
N SER A 3 23.41 -1.13 11.01
CA SER A 3 24.15 -0.37 9.97
C SER A 3 24.36 -1.15 8.66
N ALA A 4 24.70 -2.45 8.72
CA ALA A 4 24.88 -3.25 7.51
C ALA A 4 23.58 -3.43 6.70
N GLN A 5 22.44 -3.53 7.40
CA GLN A 5 21.12 -3.57 6.77
C GLN A 5 20.73 -2.22 6.17
N ALA A 6 21.01 -1.12 6.87
CA ALA A 6 20.80 0.25 6.36
C ALA A 6 21.61 0.47 5.06
N ASP A 7 22.89 0.11 5.05
CA ASP A 7 23.74 0.20 3.86
C ASP A 7 23.22 -0.65 2.69
N ALA A 8 22.68 -1.85 2.98
CA ALA A 8 22.09 -2.70 1.95
C ALA A 8 20.83 -2.06 1.34
N TYR A 9 20.03 -1.39 2.16
CA TYR A 9 18.85 -0.67 1.70
C TYR A 9 19.23 0.58 0.89
N LEU A 10 20.17 1.38 1.37
CA LEU A 10 20.71 2.52 0.63
C LEU A 10 21.24 2.11 -0.75
N ARG A 11 22.00 1.00 -0.84
CA ARG A 11 22.40 0.39 -2.12
C ARG A 11 21.22 -0.08 -2.97
N ARG A 12 20.14 -0.57 -2.35
CA ARG A 12 18.93 -1.03 -3.06
C ARG A 12 18.21 0.14 -3.76
N ILE A 13 18.24 1.33 -3.15
CA ILE A 13 17.61 2.54 -3.69
C ILE A 13 18.59 3.47 -4.42
N GLY A 14 19.89 3.14 -4.40
CA GLY A 14 20.93 3.88 -5.13
C GLY A 14 21.31 5.21 -4.48
N VAL A 15 21.24 5.29 -3.15
CA VAL A 15 21.60 6.48 -2.37
C VAL A 15 22.86 6.17 -1.55
N THR A 16 23.75 7.15 -1.41
CA THR A 16 24.93 7.04 -0.53
C THR A 16 24.54 7.31 0.92
N HIS A 17 25.27 6.74 1.89
CA HIS A 17 24.96 6.97 3.29
C HIS A 17 25.02 8.48 3.64
N PRO A 18 23.92 9.10 4.09
CA PRO A 18 23.90 10.51 4.40
C PRO A 18 24.69 10.81 5.67
N ALA A 19 25.21 12.03 5.79
CA ALA A 19 25.90 12.48 6.99
C ALA A 19 24.92 12.89 8.11
N TRP A 20 23.79 13.50 7.75
CA TRP A 20 22.82 14.05 8.69
C TRP A 20 21.37 13.85 8.21
N PRO A 21 20.40 13.62 9.12
CA PRO A 21 19.00 13.41 8.77
C PRO A 21 18.25 14.73 8.51
N THR A 22 18.57 15.41 7.42
CA THR A 22 17.96 16.69 6.98
C THR A 22 16.75 16.47 6.08
N VAL A 23 15.97 17.53 5.82
CA VAL A 23 14.84 17.45 4.87
C VAL A 23 15.29 17.08 3.46
N ASP A 24 16.43 17.61 3.00
CA ASP A 24 16.95 17.31 1.65
C ASP A 24 17.30 15.83 1.50
N VAL A 25 17.87 15.23 2.55
CA VAL A 25 18.13 13.79 2.60
C VAL A 25 16.81 13.01 2.60
N LEU A 26 15.79 13.45 3.34
CA LEU A 26 14.47 12.80 3.32
C LEU A 26 13.83 12.86 1.92
N ARG A 27 13.95 14.00 1.22
CA ARG A 27 13.50 14.18 -0.18
C ARG A 27 14.20 13.23 -1.13
N GLU A 28 15.53 13.12 -1.02
CA GLU A 28 16.33 12.20 -1.83
C GLU A 28 15.92 10.74 -1.59
N LEU A 29 15.87 10.32 -0.32
CA LEU A 29 15.52 8.96 0.06
C LEU A 29 14.13 8.55 -0.44
N GLN A 30 13.12 9.42 -0.28
CA GLN A 30 11.75 9.13 -0.73
C GLN A 30 11.69 8.99 -2.26
N LEU A 31 12.27 9.93 -3.00
CA LEU A 31 12.26 9.89 -4.46
C LEU A 31 12.99 8.65 -5.01
N HIS A 32 14.16 8.33 -4.44
CA HIS A 32 14.93 7.15 -4.83
C HIS A 32 14.21 5.84 -4.49
N HIS A 33 13.52 5.78 -3.35
CA HIS A 33 12.69 4.63 -3.02
C HIS A 33 11.57 4.45 -4.05
N LEU A 34 10.79 5.51 -4.32
CA LEU A 34 9.69 5.49 -5.31
C LEU A 34 10.13 5.10 -6.72
N ARG A 35 11.37 5.46 -7.10
CA ARG A 35 11.97 5.11 -8.40
C ARG A 35 12.52 3.69 -8.47
N THR A 36 12.79 3.04 -7.35
CA THR A 36 13.53 1.76 -7.37
C THR A 36 12.75 0.60 -6.77
N VAL A 37 11.85 0.85 -5.81
CA VAL A 37 11.04 -0.15 -5.11
C VAL A 37 9.59 0.02 -5.58
N PRO A 38 9.02 -0.97 -6.30
CA PRO A 38 7.67 -0.84 -6.81
C PRO A 38 6.62 -1.00 -5.71
N PHE A 39 5.53 -0.25 -5.83
CA PHE A 39 4.28 -0.55 -5.12
C PHE A 39 3.60 -1.74 -5.79
N GLU A 40 3.33 -2.81 -5.06
CA GLU A 40 2.78 -4.04 -5.61
C GLU A 40 2.07 -4.94 -4.59
N ASN A 41 1.14 -5.75 -5.07
CA ASN A 41 0.39 -6.73 -4.26
C ASN A 41 0.58 -8.19 -4.71
N LEU A 42 1.70 -8.52 -5.34
CA LEU A 42 1.94 -9.84 -5.93
C LEU A 42 1.93 -10.96 -4.90
N SER A 43 2.39 -10.70 -3.66
CA SER A 43 2.36 -11.71 -2.60
C SER A 43 0.94 -12.21 -2.32
N ILE A 44 -0.08 -11.35 -2.41
CA ILE A 44 -1.48 -11.74 -2.22
C ILE A 44 -1.91 -12.71 -3.32
N HIS A 45 -1.60 -12.39 -4.58
CA HIS A 45 -1.97 -13.21 -5.75
C HIS A 45 -1.17 -14.51 -5.85
N LEU A 46 0.04 -14.54 -5.28
CA LEU A 46 0.88 -15.73 -5.19
C LEU A 46 0.57 -16.59 -3.96
N GLY A 47 -0.34 -16.16 -3.08
CA GLY A 47 -0.63 -16.85 -1.81
C GLY A 47 0.56 -16.88 -0.85
N GLU A 48 1.48 -15.91 -0.97
CA GLU A 48 2.59 -15.75 -0.05
C GLU A 48 2.12 -15.02 1.21
N GLU A 49 2.52 -15.54 2.37
CA GLU A 49 2.26 -14.87 3.63
C GLU A 49 3.01 -13.54 3.72
N ILE A 50 2.30 -12.49 4.12
CA ILE A 50 2.86 -11.18 4.43
C ILE A 50 2.93 -11.06 5.95
N VAL A 51 4.12 -10.77 6.47
CA VAL A 51 4.38 -10.63 7.91
C VAL A 51 4.94 -9.23 8.17
N LEU A 52 4.27 -8.48 9.04
CA LEU A 52 4.69 -7.13 9.43
C LEU A 52 5.76 -7.17 10.53
N ASP A 53 6.92 -7.69 10.16
CA ASP A 53 8.12 -7.78 10.99
C ASP A 53 9.30 -7.16 10.24
N GLU A 54 10.13 -6.36 10.93
CA GLU A 54 11.22 -5.62 10.31
C GLU A 54 12.12 -6.53 9.46
N LYS A 55 12.56 -7.67 10.01
CA LYS A 55 13.46 -8.59 9.29
C LYS A 55 12.79 -9.12 8.03
N ARG A 56 11.52 -9.53 8.11
CA ARG A 56 10.76 -10.06 6.96
C ARG A 56 10.57 -9.01 5.87
N LEU A 57 10.29 -7.76 6.26
CA LEU A 57 10.15 -6.65 5.32
C LEU A 57 11.47 -6.37 4.59
N LEU A 58 12.60 -6.33 5.32
CA LEU A 58 13.92 -6.09 4.73
C LEU A 58 14.38 -7.24 3.83
N ASP A 59 14.18 -8.49 4.26
CA ASP A 59 14.49 -9.67 3.44
C ASP A 59 13.74 -9.61 2.10
N LYS A 60 12.50 -9.12 2.08
CA LYS A 60 11.69 -8.97 0.86
C LYS A 60 12.12 -7.77 0.01
N VAL A 61 12.09 -6.56 0.59
CA VAL A 61 12.31 -5.30 -0.15
C VAL A 61 13.77 -5.15 -0.60
N VAL A 62 14.71 -5.47 0.29
CA VAL A 62 16.15 -5.31 0.05
C VAL A 62 16.75 -6.61 -0.48
N GLY A 63 16.59 -7.71 0.26
CA GLY A 63 17.23 -9.00 -0.07
C GLY A 63 16.73 -9.60 -1.38
N ALA A 64 15.41 -9.78 -1.51
CA ALA A 64 14.77 -10.31 -2.71
C ALA A 64 14.55 -9.25 -3.80
N ARG A 65 14.87 -7.98 -3.53
CA ARG A 65 14.66 -6.82 -4.41
C ARG A 65 13.22 -6.71 -4.91
N ARG A 66 12.26 -7.06 -4.05
CA ARG A 66 10.83 -6.95 -4.36
C ARG A 66 10.26 -5.60 -3.94
N GLY A 67 8.99 -5.40 -4.29
CA GLY A 67 8.19 -4.30 -3.78
C GLY A 67 7.36 -4.73 -2.58
N GLY A 68 6.23 -4.06 -2.42
CA GLY A 68 5.16 -4.38 -1.48
C GLY A 68 4.09 -3.32 -1.55
N PHE A 69 3.08 -3.43 -0.71
CA PHE A 69 2.07 -2.38 -0.51
C PHE A 69 2.35 -1.56 0.76
N CYS A 70 1.43 -0.69 1.15
CA CYS A 70 1.67 0.40 2.11
C CYS A 70 2.40 -0.01 3.39
N TYR A 71 1.96 -1.07 4.07
CA TYR A 71 2.59 -1.50 5.33
C TYR A 71 4.01 -2.01 5.15
N GLU A 72 4.27 -2.70 4.04
CA GLU A 72 5.59 -3.26 3.77
C GLU A 72 6.58 -2.16 3.38
N LEU A 73 6.13 -1.23 2.53
CA LEU A 73 6.96 -0.15 2.02
C LEU A 73 7.24 0.91 3.09
N ASN A 74 6.19 1.46 3.71
CA ASN A 74 6.36 2.47 4.76
C ASN A 74 6.92 1.86 6.06
N GLY A 75 6.65 0.59 6.36
CA GLY A 75 7.29 -0.10 7.48
C GLY A 75 8.79 -0.28 7.28
N ALA A 76 9.23 -0.76 6.12
CA ALA A 76 10.66 -0.88 5.81
C ALA A 76 11.32 0.50 5.75
N PHE A 77 10.71 1.47 5.06
CA PHE A 77 11.24 2.82 4.92
C PHE A 77 11.35 3.55 6.26
N GLY A 78 10.35 3.42 7.14
CA GLY A 78 10.41 3.94 8.50
C GLY A 78 11.62 3.40 9.27
N ALA A 79 11.84 2.08 9.24
CA ALA A 79 13.00 1.46 9.89
C ALA A 79 14.35 1.94 9.31
N LEU A 80 14.41 2.25 8.01
CA LEU A 80 15.59 2.88 7.40
C LEU A 80 15.81 4.28 7.96
N LEU A 81 14.78 5.12 7.95
CA LEU A 81 14.84 6.49 8.45
C LEU A 81 15.25 6.54 9.93
N GLU A 82 14.66 5.69 10.78
CA GLU A 82 15.07 5.57 12.19
C GLU A 82 16.54 5.20 12.33
N SER A 83 17.04 4.25 11.51
CA SER A 83 18.46 3.85 11.54
C SER A 83 19.42 4.96 11.09
N LEU A 84 18.94 5.92 10.32
CA LEU A 84 19.69 7.10 9.86
C LEU A 84 19.56 8.28 10.84
N GLY A 85 18.83 8.12 11.95
CA GLY A 85 18.68 9.13 12.99
C GLY A 85 17.54 10.11 12.79
N PHE A 86 16.61 9.85 11.85
CA PHE A 86 15.34 10.58 11.81
C PHE A 86 14.44 10.16 12.97
N ASP A 87 13.61 11.10 13.45
CA ASP A 87 12.53 10.79 14.40
C ASP A 87 11.26 10.48 13.60
N VAL A 88 10.82 9.21 13.67
CA VAL A 88 9.75 8.66 12.82
C VAL A 88 8.57 8.26 13.69
N THR A 89 7.37 8.68 13.28
CA THR A 89 6.10 8.27 13.86
C THR A 89 5.24 7.62 12.78
N LEU A 90 4.84 6.37 13.01
CA LEU A 90 3.88 5.68 12.14
C LEU A 90 2.47 6.20 12.42
N LEU A 91 1.73 6.51 11.35
CA LEU A 91 0.38 7.04 11.42
C LEU A 91 -0.58 6.17 10.59
N ALA A 92 -1.78 5.94 11.12
CA ALA A 92 -2.83 5.25 10.40
C ALA A 92 -3.61 6.24 9.53
N ALA A 93 -4.00 5.80 8.34
CA ALA A 93 -4.86 6.55 7.45
C ALA A 93 -5.98 5.67 6.89
N ARG A 94 -7.06 6.33 6.45
CA ARG A 94 -8.20 5.73 5.76
C ARG A 94 -8.31 6.35 4.37
N VAL A 95 -8.30 5.54 3.33
CA VAL A 95 -8.29 6.02 1.94
C VAL A 95 -9.70 6.41 1.52
N TYR A 96 -9.85 7.51 0.75
CA TYR A 96 -11.12 7.88 0.17
C TYR A 96 -11.41 7.03 -1.08
N GLY A 97 -12.56 6.34 -1.08
CA GLY A 97 -13.07 5.59 -2.23
C GLY A 97 -13.90 6.42 -3.21
N GLU A 98 -14.47 5.78 -4.24
CA GLU A 98 -15.17 6.40 -5.39
C GLU A 98 -16.45 7.20 -5.05
N GLU A 99 -16.85 7.27 -3.78
CA GLU A 99 -18.01 8.04 -3.30
C GLU A 99 -17.65 9.00 -2.15
N GLY A 100 -16.36 9.29 -1.95
CA GLY A 100 -15.89 10.09 -0.81
C GLY A 100 -16.04 9.36 0.53
N ARG A 101 -16.31 8.06 0.52
CA ARG A 101 -16.35 7.21 1.72
C ARG A 101 -14.94 6.83 2.13
N LEU A 102 -14.67 6.94 3.43
CA LEU A 102 -13.42 6.45 4.02
C LEU A 102 -13.39 4.92 4.05
N GLY A 103 -12.24 4.35 3.71
CA GLY A 103 -11.96 2.92 3.80
C GLY A 103 -11.98 2.37 5.22
N VAL A 104 -11.53 1.14 5.38
CA VAL A 104 -11.54 0.47 6.70
C VAL A 104 -10.56 1.14 7.67
N PRO A 105 -10.72 1.01 9.00
CA PRO A 105 -9.67 1.42 9.92
C PRO A 105 -8.34 0.73 9.60
N TYR A 106 -7.23 1.45 9.78
CA TYR A 106 -5.86 0.97 9.46
C TYR A 106 -5.64 0.67 7.96
N ASP A 107 -6.44 1.24 7.05
CA ASP A 107 -6.37 1.06 5.58
C ASP A 107 -4.99 1.33 4.99
N HIS A 108 -4.30 2.34 5.52
CA HIS A 108 -3.05 2.83 5.00
C HIS A 108 -2.11 3.23 6.14
N LEU A 109 -0.82 3.02 5.93
CA LEU A 109 0.25 3.45 6.82
C LEU A 109 1.00 4.60 6.13
N ALA A 110 1.18 5.72 6.82
CA ALA A 110 2.06 6.82 6.40
C ALA A 110 3.01 7.20 7.55
N LEU A 111 4.03 8.00 7.27
CA LEU A 111 5.06 8.37 8.25
C LEU A 111 5.05 9.87 8.49
N ARG A 112 5.00 10.29 9.76
CA ARG A 112 5.45 11.62 10.17
C ARG A 112 6.93 11.52 10.54
N VAL A 113 7.74 12.38 9.95
CA VAL A 113 9.20 12.37 10.09
C VAL A 113 9.66 13.74 10.52
N ARG A 114 10.42 13.82 11.61
CA ARG A 114 11.10 15.03 12.05
C ARG A 114 12.57 14.96 11.67
N THR A 115 13.07 16.06 11.13
CA THR A 115 14.44 16.21 10.63
C THR A 115 15.28 17.07 11.58
N VAL A 116 16.61 16.94 11.51
CA VAL A 116 17.54 17.63 12.43
C VAL A 116 17.61 19.14 12.18
N ASP A 117 17.37 19.56 10.95
CA ASP A 117 17.23 20.96 10.52
C ASP A 117 15.84 21.56 10.84
N GLY A 118 14.96 20.76 11.45
CA GLY A 118 13.66 21.17 11.97
C GLY A 118 12.49 20.90 11.02
N GLY A 119 11.29 20.92 11.59
CA GLY A 119 10.04 20.65 10.89
C GLY A 119 9.57 19.20 11.02
N ASP A 120 8.27 19.02 10.80
CA ASP A 120 7.64 17.71 10.68
C ASP A 120 7.17 17.54 9.24
N TRP A 121 7.42 16.36 8.68
CA TRP A 121 7.18 16.04 7.28
C TRP A 121 6.32 14.78 7.18
N LEU A 122 5.37 14.76 6.25
CA LEU A 122 4.61 13.58 5.86
C LEU A 122 5.35 12.87 4.74
N ALA A 123 5.94 11.73 5.04
CA ALA A 123 6.61 10.86 4.07
C ALA A 123 5.74 9.63 3.79
N ASP A 124 5.65 9.27 2.51
CA ASP A 124 4.84 8.15 2.06
C ASP A 124 5.39 7.54 0.77
N VAL A 125 6.01 6.37 0.88
CA VAL A 125 6.50 5.58 -0.24
C VAL A 125 5.55 4.43 -0.61
N GLY A 126 4.40 4.34 0.06
CA GLY A 126 3.55 3.16 0.10
C GLY A 126 2.13 3.35 -0.43
N PHE A 127 1.72 4.56 -0.85
CA PHE A 127 0.36 4.82 -1.35
C PHE A 127 0.13 4.43 -2.83
N GLY A 128 1.21 4.17 -3.58
CA GLY A 128 1.14 3.99 -5.03
C GLY A 128 1.37 5.30 -5.78
N ALA A 129 0.32 5.89 -6.37
CA ALA A 129 0.41 7.16 -7.10
C ALA A 129 0.19 8.36 -6.16
N HIS A 130 1.27 8.94 -5.65
CA HIS A 130 1.27 9.99 -4.63
C HIS A 130 2.41 11.01 -4.82
N SER A 131 2.68 11.85 -3.81
CA SER A 131 3.74 12.84 -3.84
C SER A 131 5.12 12.19 -4.00
N HIS A 132 6.00 12.84 -4.76
CA HIS A 132 7.37 12.40 -4.97
C HIS A 132 8.27 12.84 -3.81
N TYR A 133 7.93 13.95 -3.17
CA TYR A 133 8.63 14.49 -2.01
C TYR A 133 7.77 14.47 -0.74
N PRO A 134 8.40 14.50 0.45
CA PRO A 134 7.71 14.69 1.71
C PRO A 134 6.94 16.01 1.72
N LEU A 135 5.73 16.00 2.28
CA LEU A 135 4.90 17.18 2.44
C LEU A 135 5.16 17.80 3.82
N ALA A 136 5.27 19.13 3.91
CA ALA A 136 5.34 19.82 5.19
C ALA A 136 4.06 19.53 6.00
N PHE A 137 4.20 18.84 7.13
CA PHE A 137 3.08 18.31 7.92
C PHE A 137 2.30 19.42 8.63
N GLY A 138 2.96 20.52 9.00
CA GLY A 138 2.37 21.68 9.66
C GLY A 138 1.79 22.74 8.71
N GLU A 139 2.17 22.70 7.44
CA GLU A 139 1.71 23.66 6.43
C GLU A 139 0.30 23.28 5.94
N ARG A 140 -0.56 24.27 5.68
CA ARG A 140 -1.96 24.09 5.24
C ARG A 140 -2.22 24.62 3.84
N GLY A 141 -1.31 25.45 3.33
CA GLY A 141 -1.28 25.94 1.97
C GLY A 141 -0.93 24.86 0.95
N GLU A 142 -0.88 25.27 -0.31
CA GLU A 142 -0.53 24.42 -1.44
C GLU A 142 0.96 24.07 -1.44
N GLN A 143 1.24 22.80 -1.72
CA GLN A 143 2.59 22.26 -1.83
C GLN A 143 2.74 21.63 -3.22
N VAL A 144 3.52 22.29 -4.07
CA VAL A 144 3.72 21.84 -5.46
C VAL A 144 4.71 20.69 -5.49
N ASP A 145 4.31 19.58 -6.11
CA ASP A 145 5.11 18.37 -6.28
C ASP A 145 4.96 17.87 -7.73
N PRO A 146 5.94 17.16 -8.31
CA PRO A 146 5.79 16.56 -9.65
C PRO A 146 4.59 15.61 -9.77
N GLY A 147 4.17 15.00 -8.66
CA GLY A 147 2.97 14.18 -8.56
C GLY A 147 1.67 14.98 -8.55
N GLY A 148 1.69 16.31 -8.41
CA GLY A 148 0.52 17.18 -8.36
C GLY A 148 0.61 18.22 -7.24
N THR A 149 -0.42 19.04 -7.08
CA THR A 149 -0.46 20.02 -5.99
C THR A 149 -1.15 19.41 -4.77
N PHE A 150 -0.43 19.33 -3.65
CA PHE A 150 -0.91 18.73 -2.42
C PHE A 150 -1.31 19.77 -1.37
N ARG A 151 -2.25 19.39 -0.51
CA ARG A 151 -2.61 20.14 0.71
C ARG A 151 -2.84 19.17 1.84
N VAL A 152 -2.30 19.47 3.02
CA VAL A 152 -2.64 18.81 4.27
C VAL A 152 -3.58 19.75 5.00
N ILE A 153 -4.81 19.34 5.31
CA ILE A 153 -5.81 20.21 5.94
C ILE A 153 -6.43 19.53 7.15
N GLU A 154 -7.04 20.30 8.05
CA GLU A 154 -7.83 19.73 9.13
C GLU A 154 -9.02 18.96 8.57
N ALA A 155 -9.22 17.74 9.06
CA ALA A 155 -10.32 16.90 8.64
C ALA A 155 -11.66 17.44 9.16
N GLY A 156 -12.62 17.54 8.25
CA GLY A 156 -14.02 17.79 8.61
C GLY A 156 -14.69 16.55 9.23
N VAL A 157 -15.97 16.68 9.57
CA VAL A 157 -16.81 15.55 9.98
C VAL A 157 -16.85 14.52 8.85
N ASP A 158 -16.73 13.22 9.18
CA ASP A 158 -16.86 12.18 8.17
C ASP A 158 -18.33 11.97 7.73
N ALA A 159 -18.54 11.20 6.66
CA ALA A 159 -19.88 10.92 6.13
C ALA A 159 -20.81 10.17 7.11
N ALA A 160 -20.25 9.52 8.15
CA ALA A 160 -21.00 8.87 9.21
C ALA A 160 -21.33 9.82 10.38
N GLY A 161 -20.95 11.10 10.29
CA GLY A 161 -21.14 12.08 11.35
C GLY A 161 -20.10 11.98 12.47
N ALA A 162 -19.10 11.11 12.34
CA ALA A 162 -18.05 10.98 13.33
C ALA A 162 -17.04 12.13 13.18
N ARG A 163 -16.72 12.76 14.31
CA ARG A 163 -15.57 13.65 14.42
C ARG A 163 -14.34 12.81 14.73
N SER A 164 -13.17 13.29 14.31
CA SER A 164 -11.89 12.73 14.71
C SER A 164 -11.89 12.52 16.23
N SER A 165 -11.52 11.32 16.67
CA SER A 165 -11.49 10.99 18.09
C SER A 165 -10.32 11.72 18.74
N GLY A 166 -10.56 12.97 19.15
CA GLY A 166 -9.60 13.79 19.88
C GLY A 166 -9.34 13.19 21.26
N GLY A 167 -8.43 12.22 21.35
CA GLY A 167 -7.86 11.79 22.61
C GLY A 167 -6.81 12.81 23.06
N SER A 168 -7.15 13.61 24.08
CA SER A 168 -6.28 14.52 24.84
C SER A 168 -5.23 15.31 24.03
N ALA A 169 -5.64 16.54 23.65
CA ALA A 169 -4.81 17.71 23.29
C ALA A 169 -3.73 17.54 22.20
N ALA A 170 -4.07 17.86 20.94
CA ALA A 170 -3.47 19.00 20.20
C ALA A 170 -3.79 19.06 18.68
N SER A 171 -4.36 18.03 18.05
CA SER A 171 -4.81 18.16 16.65
C SER A 171 -5.77 17.05 16.25
N GLY A 172 -6.88 17.40 15.59
CA GLY A 172 -7.76 16.42 14.96
C GLY A 172 -7.08 15.72 13.78
N ASP A 173 -7.77 14.74 13.21
CA ASP A 173 -7.33 14.08 11.98
C ASP A 173 -7.09 15.11 10.86
N LEU A 174 -6.28 14.72 9.88
CA LEU A 174 -5.93 15.57 8.73
C LEU A 174 -6.40 14.90 7.44
N ASP A 175 -6.93 15.67 6.50
CA ASP A 175 -7.17 15.18 5.14
C ASP A 175 -5.99 15.60 4.25
N VAL A 176 -5.44 14.64 3.50
CA VAL A 176 -4.45 14.90 2.46
C VAL A 176 -5.17 14.97 1.12
N LEU A 177 -5.05 16.10 0.44
CA LEU A 177 -5.64 16.36 -0.86
C LEU A 177 -4.55 16.41 -1.91
N ARG A 178 -4.91 16.00 -3.13
CA ARG A 178 -4.11 16.14 -4.34
C ARG A 178 -5.01 16.72 -5.43
N ASP A 179 -4.58 17.84 -6.02
CA ASP A 179 -5.32 18.55 -7.07
C ASP A 179 -6.79 18.82 -6.67
N GLY A 180 -6.99 19.22 -5.40
CA GLY A 180 -8.30 19.48 -4.80
C GLY A 180 -9.13 18.23 -4.44
N LYS A 181 -8.63 17.02 -4.72
CA LYS A 181 -9.34 15.76 -4.42
C LYS A 181 -8.77 15.08 -3.17
N PRO A 182 -9.61 14.67 -2.21
CA PRO A 182 -9.14 13.97 -1.01
C PRO A 182 -8.54 12.60 -1.39
N GLN A 183 -7.39 12.27 -0.81
CA GLN A 183 -6.66 11.02 -1.01
C GLN A 183 -6.87 10.08 0.17
N TYR A 184 -6.51 10.53 1.36
CA TYR A 184 -6.75 9.81 2.60
C TYR A 184 -6.94 10.77 3.78
N ARG A 185 -7.60 10.26 4.81
CA ARG A 185 -7.68 10.88 6.13
C ARG A 185 -6.64 10.24 7.04
N LEU A 186 -5.76 11.05 7.60
CA LEU A 186 -4.65 10.68 8.46
C LEU A 186 -5.02 10.92 9.93
N GLU A 187 -4.92 9.89 10.75
CA GLU A 187 -5.01 10.01 12.19
C GLU A 187 -3.66 10.51 12.74
N THR A 188 -3.68 11.52 13.61
CA THR A 188 -2.46 12.10 14.19
C THR A 188 -1.89 11.29 15.36
N ARG A 189 -2.62 10.26 15.80
CA ARG A 189 -2.23 9.36 16.88
C ARG A 189 -1.07 8.45 16.43
N PRO A 190 0.05 8.39 17.18
CA PRO A 190 1.13 7.43 16.95
C PRO A 190 0.64 5.98 16.97
N ARG A 191 1.15 5.18 16.04
CA ARG A 191 0.88 3.75 15.88
C ARG A 191 2.15 2.94 15.95
N VAL A 192 1.99 1.64 16.15
CA VAL A 192 3.06 0.66 15.96
C VAL A 192 2.74 -0.22 14.76
N LEU A 193 3.77 -0.79 14.12
CA LEU A 193 3.58 -1.60 12.91
C LEU A 193 2.59 -2.76 13.12
N GLY A 194 2.56 -3.35 14.32
CA GLY A 194 1.63 -4.41 14.69
C GLY A 194 0.14 -4.01 14.69
N ASP A 195 -0.18 -2.73 14.83
CA ASP A 195 -1.58 -2.24 14.78
C ASP A 195 -2.22 -2.52 13.41
N PHE A 196 -1.39 -2.57 12.36
CA PHE A 196 -1.84 -2.72 10.97
C PHE A 196 -2.11 -4.17 10.57
N VAL A 197 -1.90 -5.16 11.44
CA VAL A 197 -2.18 -6.57 11.15
C VAL A 197 -3.66 -6.78 10.77
N ALA A 198 -4.58 -6.04 11.41
CA ALA A 198 -6.01 -6.11 11.07
C ALA A 198 -6.29 -5.56 9.65
N GLY A 199 -5.69 -4.43 9.28
CA GLY A 199 -5.78 -3.85 7.94
C GLY A 199 -5.17 -4.78 6.88
N LEU A 200 -3.98 -5.32 7.16
CA LEU A 200 -3.31 -6.33 6.33
C LEU A 200 -4.22 -7.55 6.08
N TRP A 201 -4.84 -8.09 7.13
CA TRP A 201 -5.74 -9.24 6.98
C TRP A 201 -6.91 -8.90 6.06
N TRP A 202 -7.55 -7.74 6.24
CA TRP A 202 -8.61 -7.27 5.34
C TRP A 202 -8.12 -7.18 3.90
N HIS A 203 -6.99 -6.51 3.67
CA HIS A 203 -6.49 -6.30 2.31
C HIS A 203 -6.03 -7.58 1.61
N SER A 204 -5.59 -8.58 2.37
CA SER A 204 -5.09 -9.85 1.85
C SER A 204 -6.16 -10.92 1.67
N THR A 205 -7.30 -10.81 2.36
CA THR A 205 -8.30 -11.91 2.40
C THR A 205 -9.71 -11.49 2.00
N SER A 206 -10.08 -10.22 2.19
CA SER A 206 -11.45 -9.77 1.95
C SER A 206 -11.74 -9.70 0.45
N PRO A 207 -12.80 -10.35 -0.05
CA PRO A 207 -13.20 -10.25 -1.46
C PRO A 207 -13.64 -8.84 -1.87
N LYS A 208 -13.86 -7.94 -0.88
CA LYS A 208 -14.19 -6.53 -1.11
C LYS A 208 -12.95 -5.63 -1.22
N SER A 209 -11.76 -6.11 -0.84
CA SER A 209 -10.53 -5.35 -0.99
C SER A 209 -10.09 -5.35 -2.44
N HIS A 210 -9.83 -4.16 -3.00
CA HIS A 210 -9.25 -4.00 -4.34
C HIS A 210 -8.00 -4.86 -4.55
N PHE A 211 -7.17 -5.03 -3.51
CA PHE A 211 -5.93 -5.81 -3.59
C PHE A 211 -6.14 -7.31 -3.84
N THR A 212 -7.31 -7.87 -3.49
CA THR A 212 -7.64 -9.28 -3.81
C THR A 212 -8.32 -9.42 -5.18
N GLN A 213 -8.87 -8.33 -5.71
CA GLN A 213 -9.65 -8.32 -6.93
C GLN A 213 -8.78 -8.13 -8.18
N SER A 214 -7.72 -7.33 -8.08
CA SER A 214 -6.84 -7.02 -9.20
C SER A 214 -5.37 -6.97 -8.78
N LEU A 215 -4.50 -7.38 -9.69
CA LEU A 215 -3.06 -7.21 -9.57
C LEU A 215 -2.72 -5.73 -9.78
N VAL A 216 -1.85 -5.18 -8.96
CA VAL A 216 -1.29 -3.84 -9.16
C VAL A 216 0.22 -3.88 -8.98
N CYS A 217 0.94 -3.21 -9.87
CA CYS A 217 2.37 -3.01 -9.77
C CYS A 217 2.71 -1.64 -10.37
N SER A 218 3.27 -0.71 -9.60
CA SER A 218 3.51 0.67 -10.02
C SER A 218 4.84 1.18 -9.51
N ARG A 219 5.51 2.03 -10.30
CA ARG A 219 6.78 2.67 -9.94
C ARG A 219 6.94 4.01 -10.64
N VAL A 220 7.58 4.97 -9.97
CA VAL A 220 7.99 6.25 -10.58
C VAL A 220 9.16 6.00 -11.53
N THR A 221 9.17 6.65 -12.69
CA THR A 221 10.29 6.56 -13.65
C THR A 221 11.34 7.63 -13.40
N GLU A 222 12.55 7.45 -13.95
CA GLU A 222 13.67 8.37 -13.72
C GLU A 222 13.36 9.79 -14.19
N ASP A 223 12.65 9.93 -15.32
CA ASP A 223 12.19 11.19 -15.88
C ASP A 223 11.06 11.86 -15.08
N GLY A 224 10.57 11.23 -14.01
CA GLY A 224 9.47 11.76 -13.19
C GLY A 224 8.07 11.31 -13.64
N GLY A 225 8.00 10.44 -14.65
CA GLY A 225 6.76 9.75 -15.02
C GLY A 225 6.40 8.59 -14.08
N ARG A 226 5.52 7.70 -14.55
CA ARG A 226 5.08 6.51 -13.82
C ARG A 226 4.71 5.39 -14.76
N ILE A 227 5.06 4.17 -14.37
CA ILE A 227 4.60 2.96 -15.05
C ILE A 227 3.73 2.18 -14.08
N THR A 228 2.57 1.74 -14.55
CA THR A 228 1.59 1.01 -13.73
C THR A 228 1.00 -0.14 -14.54
N LEU A 229 1.04 -1.33 -13.97
CA LEU A 229 0.24 -2.47 -14.36
C LEU A 229 -0.94 -2.57 -13.38
N SER A 230 -2.16 -2.56 -13.91
CA SER A 230 -3.40 -2.83 -13.16
C SER A 230 -4.19 -3.92 -13.88
N GLY A 231 -4.27 -5.10 -13.27
CA GLY A 231 -4.75 -6.32 -13.90
C GLY A 231 -3.91 -6.63 -15.14
N ARG A 232 -4.52 -6.46 -16.32
CA ARG A 232 -3.87 -6.61 -17.63
C ARG A 232 -3.58 -5.28 -18.33
N ARG A 233 -4.01 -4.16 -17.74
CA ARG A 233 -3.80 -2.84 -18.31
C ARG A 233 -2.44 -2.30 -17.91
N PHE A 234 -1.57 -2.11 -18.88
CA PHE A 234 -0.26 -1.50 -18.71
C PHE A 234 -0.33 -0.02 -19.12
N THR A 235 0.08 0.88 -18.24
CA THR A 235 -0.01 2.33 -18.43
C THR A 235 1.35 2.95 -18.19
N VAL A 236 1.85 3.70 -19.17
CA VAL A 236 3.03 4.57 -19.07
C VAL A 236 2.53 6.00 -19.05
N THR A 237 2.81 6.72 -17.97
CA THR A 237 2.51 8.15 -17.83
C THR A 237 3.84 8.88 -17.87
N ALA A 238 4.06 9.74 -18.87
CA ALA A 238 5.23 10.61 -18.94
C ALA A 238 5.15 11.73 -17.88
N ALA A 239 6.27 12.39 -17.60
CA ALA A 239 6.34 13.48 -16.62
C ALA A 239 5.45 14.69 -16.97
N ASP A 240 5.17 14.90 -18.27
CA ASP A 240 4.24 15.93 -18.76
C ASP A 240 2.75 15.52 -18.65
N GLY A 241 2.46 14.33 -18.12
CA GLY A 241 1.12 13.80 -17.95
C GLY A 241 0.55 13.04 -19.14
N ARG A 242 1.25 12.98 -20.29
CA ARG A 242 0.81 12.14 -21.42
C ARG A 242 0.78 10.67 -21.02
N LYS A 243 -0.26 9.96 -21.46
CA LYS A 243 -0.48 8.55 -21.12
C LYS A 243 -0.53 7.68 -22.35
N GLU A 244 0.22 6.59 -22.31
CA GLU A 244 0.12 5.48 -23.24
C GLU A 244 -0.44 4.28 -22.47
N VAL A 245 -1.47 3.65 -23.03
CA VAL A 245 -2.18 2.53 -22.42
C VAL A 245 -2.18 1.37 -23.40
N SER A 246 -1.80 0.19 -22.92
CA SER A 246 -1.90 -1.07 -23.65
C SER A 246 -2.54 -2.13 -22.77
N ASP A 247 -3.31 -3.03 -23.37
CA ASP A 247 -3.85 -4.21 -22.70
C ASP A 247 -3.00 -5.43 -23.06
N LEU A 248 -2.54 -6.15 -22.04
CA LEU A 248 -1.70 -7.34 -22.19
C LEU A 248 -2.60 -8.58 -22.32
N GLY A 249 -2.45 -9.32 -23.42
CA GLY A 249 -3.30 -10.46 -23.76
C GLY A 249 -2.97 -11.72 -22.97
N THR A 250 -1.69 -11.93 -22.65
CA THR A 250 -1.17 -13.18 -22.08
C THR A 250 -0.54 -13.00 -20.70
N ASP A 251 -0.47 -14.10 -19.93
CA ASP A 251 0.24 -14.10 -18.65
C ASP A 251 1.75 -13.87 -18.84
N GLU A 252 2.34 -14.38 -19.93
CA GLU A 252 3.73 -14.11 -20.31
C GLU A 252 4.01 -12.61 -20.46
N GLU A 253 3.13 -11.87 -21.16
CA GLU A 253 3.27 -10.42 -21.34
C GLU A 253 3.18 -9.68 -20.00
N VAL A 254 2.24 -10.09 -19.13
CA VAL A 254 2.11 -9.56 -17.76
C VAL A 254 3.39 -9.78 -16.97
N LEU A 255 3.90 -11.02 -16.93
CA LEU A 255 5.14 -11.38 -16.25
C LEU A 255 6.35 -10.64 -16.83
N GLY A 256 6.39 -10.45 -18.16
CA GLY A 256 7.43 -9.69 -18.85
C GLY A 256 7.46 -8.22 -18.45
N SER A 257 6.28 -7.59 -18.30
CA SER A 257 6.14 -6.18 -17.92
C SER A 257 6.60 -5.87 -16.48
N ILE A 258 6.44 -6.85 -15.57
CA ILE A 258 6.92 -6.72 -14.19
C ILE A 258 8.37 -7.20 -14.03
N GLY A 259 8.83 -8.15 -14.85
CA GLY A 259 10.13 -8.82 -14.74
C GLY A 259 11.36 -7.92 -14.94
N SER A 260 12.56 -8.45 -14.72
CA SER A 260 13.84 -7.69 -14.64
C SER A 260 14.40 -7.11 -15.96
N GLY A 261 13.55 -6.76 -16.92
CA GLY A 261 13.98 -6.15 -18.18
C GLY A 261 14.80 -4.86 -17.96
N SER A 262 15.86 -4.70 -18.75
CA SER A 262 16.75 -3.53 -18.77
C SER A 262 16.17 -2.33 -19.54
N GLY A 263 14.93 -2.44 -20.05
CA GLY A 263 14.23 -1.35 -20.76
C GLY A 263 13.53 -0.37 -19.82
N SER A 264 13.29 0.84 -20.32
CA SER A 264 12.48 1.87 -19.66
C SER A 264 11.02 1.41 -19.42
N SER A 265 10.57 0.37 -20.11
CA SER A 265 9.20 -0.19 -20.07
C SER A 265 8.98 -1.32 -19.06
N SER A 266 9.95 -1.61 -18.17
CA SER A 266 9.78 -2.60 -17.09
C SER A 266 9.58 -1.94 -15.72
N ILE A 267 8.66 -2.50 -14.94
CA ILE A 267 8.43 -2.08 -13.54
C ILE A 267 9.55 -2.61 -12.62
N ARG A 268 10.29 -3.64 -13.05
CA ARG A 268 11.41 -4.28 -12.33
C ARG A 268 11.03 -4.84 -10.96
N CYS A 269 9.84 -5.44 -10.87
CA CYS A 269 9.42 -6.26 -9.73
C CYS A 269 9.76 -7.74 -10.00
N ARG A 270 10.66 -8.34 -9.21
CA ARG A 270 11.01 -9.76 -9.37
C ARG A 270 9.92 -10.66 -8.76
N PRO A 271 9.22 -11.51 -9.54
CA PRO A 271 8.41 -12.56 -8.96
C PRO A 271 9.32 -13.56 -8.22
N CYS A 272 8.85 -14.15 -7.11
CA CYS A 272 9.64 -15.13 -6.38
C CYS A 272 9.95 -16.35 -7.27
N LYS A 273 11.24 -16.73 -7.39
CA LYS A 273 11.64 -17.99 -8.04
C LYS A 273 11.33 -19.17 -7.11
N ARG A 274 10.08 -19.61 -7.04
CA ARG A 274 9.75 -20.96 -6.58
C ARG A 274 8.89 -21.65 -7.63
N GLY A 275 9.55 -22.48 -8.45
CA GLY A 275 8.96 -23.67 -9.09
C GLY A 275 7.60 -23.54 -9.77
N ALA A 276 7.22 -22.38 -10.29
CA ALA A 276 5.98 -22.21 -11.03
C ALA A 276 6.11 -22.92 -12.39
N LYS A 277 5.87 -24.24 -12.40
CA LYS A 277 5.40 -24.92 -13.60
C LYS A 277 4.12 -24.21 -14.01
N SER A 278 4.13 -23.49 -15.13
CA SER A 278 2.99 -23.11 -15.98
C SER A 278 1.63 -23.36 -15.32
N GLY A 279 1.32 -22.56 -14.30
CA GLY A 279 0.11 -22.69 -13.50
C GLY A 279 -0.86 -21.66 -14.02
N ASN A 280 -1.82 -22.10 -14.83
CA ASN A 280 -2.90 -21.34 -15.44
C ASN A 280 -3.42 -20.22 -14.50
N TRP A 281 -3.19 -18.94 -14.84
CA TRP A 281 -3.75 -17.79 -14.11
C TRP A 281 -5.24 -17.59 -14.48
N GLY A 282 -5.97 -18.70 -14.50
CA GLY A 282 -7.38 -18.76 -14.81
C GLY A 282 -8.20 -18.53 -13.54
N THR A 283 -9.10 -17.55 -13.62
CA THR A 283 -10.26 -17.37 -12.74
C THR A 283 -10.79 -18.71 -12.20
N ARG A 284 -10.65 -18.95 -10.89
CA ARG A 284 -11.42 -20.00 -10.22
C ARG A 284 -12.88 -19.56 -10.15
N ARG A 285 -13.62 -19.73 -11.25
CA ARG A 285 -15.08 -19.88 -11.18
C ARG A 285 -15.33 -21.14 -10.35
N ARG A 286 -15.90 -20.98 -9.16
CA ARG A 286 -16.51 -22.11 -8.45
C ARG A 286 -17.64 -22.62 -9.34
N GLY A 287 -17.39 -23.73 -10.04
CA GLY A 287 -18.42 -24.47 -10.75
C GLY A 287 -19.38 -25.06 -9.74
N VAL A 288 -20.59 -24.50 -9.65
CA VAL A 288 -21.74 -25.22 -9.11
C VAL A 288 -22.14 -26.22 -10.20
N GLN A 289 -21.92 -27.50 -9.95
CA GLN A 289 -22.41 -28.56 -10.82
C GLN A 289 -23.94 -28.53 -10.84
N ALA A 290 -24.51 -28.26 -12.00
CA ALA A 290 -25.91 -28.50 -12.31
C ALA A 290 -26.10 -29.99 -12.63
N GLY A 291 -26.75 -30.72 -11.73
CA GLY A 291 -27.33 -32.04 -12.02
C GLY A 291 -28.82 -31.88 -12.29
N GLY A 292 -29.26 -32.16 -13.52
CA GLY A 292 -30.67 -32.13 -13.91
C GLY A 292 -31.37 -33.48 -13.69
N GLY A 293 -32.67 -33.43 -13.38
CA GLY A 293 -33.60 -34.57 -13.43
C GLY A 293 -34.84 -34.37 -12.53
N PRO A 294 -36.07 -34.79 -12.91
CA PRO A 294 -37.17 -33.83 -13.00
C PRO A 294 -38.41 -34.07 -12.10
N ARG A 295 -39.19 -32.98 -11.95
CA ARG A 295 -40.67 -32.83 -11.93
C ARG A 295 -41.50 -33.03 -10.62
N ARG A 296 -42.35 -31.99 -10.42
CA ARG A 296 -43.71 -31.86 -9.84
C ARG A 296 -43.89 -31.57 -8.33
N GLY A 297 -44.63 -30.50 -8.05
CA GLY A 297 -45.61 -30.46 -6.95
C GLY A 297 -45.54 -29.26 -5.98
N ARG A 298 -46.33 -28.21 -6.29
CA ARG A 298 -47.12 -27.31 -5.42
C ARG A 298 -46.79 -27.06 -3.92
N ASP A 299 -46.89 -25.76 -3.60
CA ASP A 299 -47.47 -25.08 -2.42
C ASP A 299 -46.64 -24.78 -1.14
N ALA A 300 -46.68 -23.48 -0.82
CA ALA A 300 -46.80 -22.79 0.48
C ALA A 300 -45.63 -22.59 1.47
N ASP A 301 -45.49 -21.30 1.85
CA ASP A 301 -45.14 -20.69 3.14
C ASP A 301 -43.73 -20.73 3.77
N GLY A 302 -43.22 -19.51 4.05
CA GLY A 302 -42.55 -19.18 5.32
C GLY A 302 -41.02 -18.96 5.30
N PRO A 303 -40.49 -17.88 5.92
CA PRO A 303 -39.06 -17.57 5.89
C PRO A 303 -38.30 -18.33 6.99
N VAL A 304 -37.18 -18.97 6.64
CA VAL A 304 -36.30 -19.65 7.61
C VAL A 304 -35.12 -18.75 7.97
N ALA A 305 -35.10 -18.35 9.23
CA ALA A 305 -33.97 -17.71 9.90
C ALA A 305 -32.79 -18.70 10.05
N VAL A 306 -31.57 -18.24 9.76
CA VAL A 306 -30.34 -18.98 10.09
C VAL A 306 -29.76 -18.44 11.40
N ARG A 307 -29.81 -19.31 12.41
CA ARG A 307 -29.27 -19.13 13.76
C ARG A 307 -27.74 -19.11 13.77
N ALA A 308 -27.20 -18.24 14.63
CA ALA A 308 -25.81 -18.21 15.05
C ALA A 308 -25.40 -19.52 15.76
N CYS A 309 -24.23 -20.06 15.39
CA CYS A 309 -23.58 -21.14 16.14
C CYS A 309 -22.85 -20.56 17.35
N GLY A 310 -23.36 -20.85 18.54
CA GLY A 310 -22.68 -20.63 19.81
C GLY A 310 -21.69 -21.76 20.11
N PHE A 311 -20.48 -21.38 20.50
CA PHE A 311 -19.47 -22.25 21.09
C PHE A 311 -19.97 -22.74 22.47
N ARG A 312 -20.16 -24.06 22.64
CA ARG A 312 -20.33 -24.69 23.96
C ARG A 312 -19.00 -25.32 24.37
N GLY A 313 -18.45 -24.86 25.49
CA GLY A 313 -17.34 -25.50 26.18
C GLY A 313 -17.72 -26.89 26.70
N ARG A 314 -16.72 -27.78 26.77
CA ARG A 314 -16.79 -29.04 27.50
C ARG A 314 -15.95 -28.92 28.78
N PRO A 315 -16.46 -29.37 29.95
CA PRO A 315 -15.66 -29.63 31.14
C PRO A 315 -15.29 -31.11 31.25
N GLY A 316 -14.17 -31.42 31.92
CA GLY A 316 -13.79 -32.78 32.36
C GLY A 316 -12.30 -32.89 32.69
N ARG A 317 -11.90 -32.67 33.96
CA ARG A 317 -11.62 -33.69 35.01
C ARG A 317 -10.32 -34.49 34.78
N ARG A 318 -9.27 -34.19 35.54
CA ARG A 318 -8.96 -34.80 36.86
C ARG A 318 -8.09 -33.82 37.65
#